data_AF-A0A7Z0SN07-F1
#
_entry.id   AF-A0A7Z0SN07-F1
#
_cell.length_a   1.000
_cell.length_b   1.000
_cell.length_c   1.000
_cell.angle_alpha   90.00
_cell.angle_beta   90.00
_cell.angle_gamma   90.00
#
_symmetry.space_group_name_H-M   'P 1'
#
loop_
_entity.id
_entity.type
_entity.pdbx_description
1 polymer ?
#
loop_
_entity_poly.entity_id
_entity_poly.type
_entity_poly.pdbx_seq_one_letter_code
_entity_poly.pdbx_strand_id
1 'polypeptide(L)'
;MKKDDTFRSQFRLPYELYEKLKEESDKNHRSLNAEIVARLQESFELSLSSRDKAEDELEKVVGEFGKMLDELKNNFEIKRKDNK
;
A
#
# COMPACT_ATOMS: atom_id res chain seq x y z
N MET A 1 -11.86 1.87 -34.93
CA MET A 1 -12.87 1.22 -34.07
C MET A 1 -12.55 1.61 -32.64
N LYS A 2 -13.41 2.37 -31.94
CA LYS A 2 -13.21 2.62 -30.50
C LYS A 2 -13.35 1.28 -29.78
N LYS A 3 -12.37 0.90 -28.97
CA LYS A 3 -12.53 -0.25 -28.07
C LYS A 3 -13.65 0.10 -27.08
N ASP A 4 -14.55 -0.85 -26.82
CA ASP A 4 -15.47 -0.70 -25.68
C ASP A 4 -14.65 -0.48 -24.42
N ASP A 5 -15.11 0.40 -23.53
CA ASP A 5 -14.45 0.69 -22.24
C ASP A 5 -14.52 -0.48 -21.25
N THR A 6 -15.06 -1.63 -21.67
CA THR A 6 -15.25 -2.81 -20.82
C THR A 6 -14.74 -4.08 -21.49
N PHE A 7 -14.09 -4.94 -20.69
CA PHE A 7 -13.69 -6.28 -21.08
C PHE A 7 -14.64 -7.31 -20.44
N ARG A 8 -15.30 -8.13 -21.27
CA ARG A 8 -16.20 -9.20 -20.79
C ARG A 8 -15.43 -10.50 -20.59
N SER A 9 -15.54 -11.05 -19.39
CA SER A 9 -14.92 -12.30 -18.99
C SER A 9 -15.90 -13.16 -18.17
N GLN A 10 -15.69 -14.47 -18.20
CA GLN A 10 -16.46 -15.43 -17.40
C GLN A 10 -15.54 -16.06 -16.36
N PHE A 11 -15.84 -15.85 -15.09
CA PHE A 11 -15.08 -16.41 -13.98
C PHE A 11 -15.81 -17.60 -13.36
N ARG A 12 -15.05 -18.64 -12.98
CA ARG A 12 -15.53 -19.74 -12.15
C ARG A 12 -15.07 -19.49 -10.73
N LEU A 13 -16.00 -19.11 -9.87
CA LEU A 13 -15.73 -18.88 -8.45
C LEU A 13 -16.09 -20.13 -7.64
N PRO A 14 -15.36 -20.45 -6.56
CA PRO A 14 -15.84 -21.35 -5.54
C PRO A 14 -17.22 -20.90 -5.04
N TYR A 15 -18.14 -21.85 -4.82
CA TYR A 15 -19.53 -21.53 -4.47
C TYR A 15 -19.64 -20.67 -3.20
N GLU A 16 -18.89 -21.02 -2.16
CA GLU A 16 -18.85 -20.26 -0.91
C GLU A 16 -18.40 -18.81 -1.11
N LEU A 17 -17.47 -18.57 -2.04
CA LEU A 17 -17.01 -17.21 -2.35
C LEU A 17 -18.11 -16.43 -3.09
N TYR A 18 -18.82 -17.08 -4.01
CA TYR A 18 -19.96 -16.48 -4.69
C TYR A 18 -21.05 -16.06 -3.68
N GLU A 19 -21.41 -16.93 -2.74
CA GLU A 19 -22.44 -16.61 -1.73
C GLU A 19 -22.05 -15.42 -0.87
N LYS A 20 -20.80 -15.38 -0.40
CA LYS A 20 -20.27 -14.22 0.35
C LYS A 20 -20.33 -12.94 -0.48
N LEU A 21 -19.88 -12.97 -1.73
CA LEU A 21 -19.94 -11.80 -2.60
C LEU A 21 -21.38 -11.36 -2.88
N LYS A 22 -22.31 -12.31 -2.98
CA LYS A 22 -23.73 -12.04 -3.21
C LYS A 22 -24.35 -11.35 -1.99
N GLU A 23 -24.14 -11.90 -0.80
CA GLU A 23 -24.60 -11.29 0.46
C GLU A 23 -24.07 -9.86 0.64
N GLU A 24 -22.77 -9.67 0.39
CA GLU A 24 -22.13 -8.36 0.51
C GLU A 24 -22.62 -7.37 -0.55
N SER A 25 -22.90 -7.83 -1.77
CA SER A 25 -23.50 -6.98 -2.81
C SER A 25 -24.89 -6.50 -2.42
N ASP A 26 -25.69 -7.36 -1.75
CA ASP A 26 -27.03 -7.02 -1.29
C ASP A 26 -26.97 -6.01 -0.12
N LYS A 27 -26.04 -6.21 0.83
CA LYS A 27 -25.76 -5.26 1.93
C LYS A 27 -25.31 -3.89 1.42
N ASN A 28 -24.46 -3.87 0.40
CA ASN A 28 -23.92 -2.65 -0.20
C ASN A 28 -24.85 -2.02 -1.25
N HIS A 29 -26.06 -2.57 -1.43
CA HIS A 29 -27.06 -2.10 -2.38
C HIS A 29 -26.52 -1.94 -3.81
N ARG A 30 -25.67 -2.87 -4.26
CA ARG A 30 -25.06 -2.86 -5.60
C ARG A 30 -25.15 -4.22 -6.27
N SER A 31 -24.97 -4.24 -7.59
CA SER A 31 -24.94 -5.52 -8.31
C SER A 31 -23.73 -6.35 -7.90
N LEU A 32 -23.82 -7.68 -8.06
CA LEU A 32 -22.69 -8.58 -7.81
C LEU A 32 -21.44 -8.17 -8.61
N ASN A 33 -21.60 -7.74 -9.86
CA ASN A 33 -20.48 -7.25 -10.66
C ASN A 33 -19.88 -5.97 -10.08
N ALA A 34 -20.71 -5.05 -9.59
CA ALA A 34 -20.21 -3.83 -8.94
C ALA A 34 -19.47 -4.13 -7.63
N GLU A 35 -19.91 -5.13 -6.87
CA GLU A 35 -19.21 -5.65 -5.69
C GLU A 35 -17.84 -6.22 -6.04
N ILE A 36 -17.77 -7.07 -7.06
CA ILE A 36 -16.51 -7.65 -7.54
C ILE A 36 -15.56 -6.56 -8.01
N VAL A 37 -16.03 -5.62 -8.83
CA VAL A 37 -15.20 -4.51 -9.34
C VAL A 37 -14.63 -3.68 -8.20
N ALA A 38 -15.46 -3.31 -7.21
CA ALA A 38 -15.00 -2.48 -6.11
C ALA A 38 -13.96 -3.18 -5.23
N ARG A 39 -14.15 -4.47 -4.90
CA ARG A 39 -13.14 -5.24 -4.14
C ARG A 39 -11.84 -5.38 -4.91
N LEU A 40 -11.91 -5.57 -6.23
CA LEU A 40 -10.72 -5.63 -7.06
C LEU A 40 -9.99 -4.28 -7.07
N GLN A 41 -10.71 -3.16 -7.22
CA GLN A 41 -10.12 -1.82 -7.16
C GLN A 41 -9.45 -1.56 -5.81
N GLU A 42 -10.15 -1.85 -4.71
CA GLU A 42 -9.63 -1.72 -3.35
C GLU A 42 -8.34 -2.55 -3.15
N SER A 43 -8.26 -3.75 -3.75
CA SER A 43 -7.05 -4.57 -3.65
C SER A 43 -5.81 -3.93 -4.29
N PHE A 44 -5.98 -3.11 -5.34
CA PHE A 44 -4.87 -2.37 -5.95
C PHE A 44 -4.50 -1.14 -5.10
N GLU A 45 -5.48 -0.43 -4.53
CA GLU A 45 -5.25 0.73 -3.68
C GLU A 45 -4.55 0.37 -2.36
N LEU A 46 -4.91 -0.76 -1.76
CA LEU A 46 -4.22 -1.29 -0.57
C LEU A 46 -2.77 -1.67 -0.87
N SER A 47 -2.49 -2.21 -2.06
CA SER A 47 -1.12 -2.54 -2.47
C SER A 47 -0.25 -1.30 -2.65
N LEU A 48 -0.81 -0.18 -3.12
CA LEU A 48 -0.09 1.06 -3.33
C LEU A 48 0.12 1.81 -2.01
N SER A 49 -0.95 1.98 -1.23
CA SER A 49 -0.89 2.71 0.05
C SER A 49 0.00 2.04 1.10
N SER A 50 0.10 0.72 1.11
CA SER A 50 1.01 0.00 2.01
C SER A 50 2.47 0.18 1.60
N ARG A 51 2.73 0.35 0.30
CA ARG A 51 4.07 0.55 -0.23
C ARG A 51 4.53 2.00 -0.03
N ASP A 52 3.68 2.96 -0.33
CA ASP A 52 3.98 4.39 -0.15
C ASP A 52 4.24 4.70 1.33
N LYS A 53 3.43 4.15 2.25
CA LYS A 53 3.67 4.29 3.70
C LYS A 53 4.97 3.63 4.15
N ALA A 54 5.32 2.48 3.57
CA ALA A 54 6.58 1.81 3.90
C ALA A 54 7.80 2.59 3.39
N GLU A 55 7.70 3.22 2.22
CA GLU A 55 8.74 4.07 1.65
C GLU A 55 8.91 5.37 2.48
N ASP A 56 7.80 6.00 2.88
CA ASP A 56 7.80 7.17 3.78
C ASP A 56 8.40 6.87 5.17
N GLU A 57 8.07 5.70 5.74
CA GLU A 57 8.65 5.26 7.02
C GLU A 57 10.15 4.96 6.90
N LEU A 58 10.56 4.34 5.80
CA LEU A 58 11.97 4.05 5.53
C LEU A 58 12.79 5.34 5.40
N GLU A 59 12.26 6.35 4.69
CA GLU A 59 12.95 7.63 4.53
C GLU A 59 13.16 8.33 5.87
N LYS A 60 12.18 8.29 6.77
CA LYS A 60 12.30 8.84 8.13
C LYS A 60 13.40 8.12 8.92
N VAL A 61 13.41 6.79 8.92
CA VAL A 61 14.42 5.99 9.63
C VAL A 61 15.83 6.28 9.10
N VAL A 62 15.99 6.35 7.77
CA VAL A 62 17.28 6.69 7.15
C VAL A 62 17.72 8.10 7.52
N GLY A 63 16.80 9.07 7.51
CA GLY A 63 17.07 10.45 7.92
C GLY A 63 17.48 10.57 9.39
N GLU A 64 16.83 9.85 10.30
CA GLU A 64 17.20 9.77 11.72
C GLU A 64 18.59 9.15 11.90
N PHE A 65 18.88 8.08 11.17
CA PHE A 65 20.19 7.44 11.22
C PHE A 65 21.31 8.35 10.71
N GLY A 66 21.04 9.13 9.65
CA GLY A 66 21.97 10.15 9.15
C GLY A 66 22.33 11.19 10.20
N LYS A 67 21.31 11.74 10.89
CA LYS A 67 21.51 12.70 12.00
C LYS A 67 22.34 12.09 13.13
N MET A 68 22.06 10.84 13.51
CA MET A 68 22.81 10.13 14.55
C MET A 68 24.28 9.95 14.17
N LEU A 69 24.58 9.64 12.90
CA LEU A 69 25.95 9.53 12.41
C LEU A 69 26.70 10.86 12.43
N ASP A 70 26.02 11.96 12.10
CA ASP A 70 26.61 13.30 12.13
C ASP A 70 26.89 13.77 13.55
N GLU A 71 25.99 13.49 14.51
CA GLU A 71 26.22 13.74 15.94
C GLU A 71 27.42 12.96 16.49
N LEU A 72 27.55 11.68 16.12
CA LEU A 72 28.70 10.86 16.51
C LEU A 72 30.00 11.45 15.98
N LYS A 73 30.05 11.82 14.68
CA LYS A 73 31.25 12.43 14.07
C LYS A 73 31.63 13.72 14.77
N ASN A 74 30.67 14.60 15.04
CA ASN A 74 30.92 15.87 15.73
C ASN A 74 31.50 15.64 17.14
N ASN A 75 30.97 14.66 17.89
CA ASN A 75 31.52 14.32 19.20
C ASN A 75 32.95 13.75 19.14
N PHE A 76 33.30 12.99 18.10
CA PHE A 76 34.68 12.53 17.90
C PHE A 76 35.64 13.65 17.52
N GLU A 77 35.19 14.63 16.73
CA GLU A 77 36.01 15.80 16.38
C GLU A 77 36.27 16.72 17.58
N ILE A 78 35.26 16.93 18.43
CA ILE A 78 35.39 17.73 19.66
C ILE A 78 36.40 17.07 20.61
N LYS A 79 36.27 15.76 20.87
CA LYS A 79 37.20 15.01 21.75
C LYS A 79 38.66 14.98 21.25
N ARG A 80 38.91 15.17 19.96
CA ARG A 80 40.28 15.28 19.41
C ARG A 80 40.91 16.66 19.61
N LYS A 81 40.10 17.72 19.75
CA LYS A 81 40.59 19.10 19.95
C LYS A 81 40.91 19.40 21.42
N ASP A 82 40.20 18.80 22.35
CA ASP A 82 40.40 19.01 23.80
C ASP A 82 41.63 18.31 24.38
N ASN A 83 42.31 17.47 23.58
CA ASN A 83 43.45 16.65 23.99
C ASN A 83 44.80 17.16 23.42
N LYS A 84 44.87 18.45 23.07
CA LYS A 84 46.04 19.10 22.45
C LYS A 84 46.46 20.36 23.21
#